data_AF-A0A7V6LGN6-F1
#
_entry.id   AF-A0A7V6LGN6-F1
#
_cell.length_a   1.000
_cell.length_b   1.000
_cell.length_c   1.000
_cell.angle_alpha   90.00
_cell.angle_beta   90.00
_cell.angle_gamma   90.00
#
_symmetry.space_group_name_H-M   'P 1'
#
loop_
_entity.id
_entity.type
_entity.pdbx_description
1 polymer ?
#
loop_
_entity_poly.entity_id
_entity_poly.type
_entity_poly.pdbx_seq_one_letter_code
_entity_poly.pdbx_strand_id
1 'polypeptide(L)'
;MKKIRIEAVLVSVLGAILLISGCVTNPITGKQQFSLLQGESGKSQLISLTKQAAPSQFASDYGEVSDAQVVAYVNQVGRKLVATLTPADTVFPDMPFNFHVVNAVYVNAYAFPDGTIAITRGMLAEMENEAQLAAVLGHEIAHVNCGHTASAMSKSTVYDMLITGTQGYLASQGSSWADLAGTAGQLGSAVVLASYSRAQEREADEGGMLYMVRAGYDPQGMVQLQQLLVRLSGANPSALEQMFSTHPMSTERLQTAQERARTQYAGQNSGVLNREAYLAATASIRKNKEAFKSFAAAEAQLARKQYAAAKASAEQGLRLAPNDYVGLMLVARAHQGAGNTAAAQQVAAQAARLYPSGARAQSVLAQCAFQRKDYTGALQHLNAFERQVPGEAATAFYKGLAYDAQGQHPQAKQAYSAFVRRSGTGSNQGRYAAQRLQQLQPAAPTQRR
;
A
#
# COMPACT_ATOMS: atom_id res chain seq x y z
N MET A 1 20.09 -44.87 -5.55
CA MET A 1 21.02 -43.76 -5.22
C MET A 1 21.43 -42.89 -6.41
N LYS A 2 21.67 -43.42 -7.62
CA LYS A 2 22.01 -42.60 -8.81
C LYS A 2 20.88 -41.66 -9.30
N LYS A 3 19.61 -42.10 -9.32
CA LYS A 3 18.45 -41.27 -9.73
C LYS A 3 18.23 -40.04 -8.84
N ILE A 4 18.30 -40.20 -7.52
CA ILE A 4 18.13 -39.11 -6.54
C ILE A 4 19.21 -38.02 -6.72
N ARG A 5 20.44 -38.41 -7.07
CA ARG A 5 21.53 -37.45 -7.36
C ARG A 5 21.31 -36.70 -8.68
N ILE A 6 20.70 -37.34 -9.69
CA ILE A 6 20.39 -36.71 -10.97
C ILE A 6 19.22 -35.73 -10.82
N GLU A 7 18.19 -36.07 -10.05
CA GLU A 7 17.06 -35.18 -9.75
C GLU A 7 17.47 -33.98 -8.89
N ALA A 8 18.34 -34.16 -7.88
CA ALA A 8 18.88 -33.06 -7.09
C ALA A 8 19.78 -32.13 -7.92
N VAL A 9 20.57 -32.67 -8.85
CA VAL A 9 21.37 -31.88 -9.80
C VAL A 9 20.47 -31.15 -10.80
N LEU A 10 19.41 -31.78 -11.31
CA LEU A 10 18.44 -31.14 -12.21
C LEU A 10 17.65 -30.02 -11.53
N VAL A 11 17.23 -30.17 -10.26
CA VAL A 11 16.60 -29.09 -9.48
C VAL A 11 17.58 -27.95 -9.22
N SER A 12 18.84 -28.26 -8.94
CA SER A 12 19.90 -27.25 -8.75
C SER A 12 20.25 -26.51 -10.05
N VAL A 13 20.23 -27.23 -11.18
CA VAL A 13 20.48 -26.66 -12.52
C VAL A 13 19.27 -25.88 -13.02
N LEU A 14 18.02 -26.33 -12.79
CA LEU A 14 16.81 -25.53 -13.09
C LEU A 14 16.74 -24.26 -12.22
N GLY A 15 17.10 -24.38 -10.94
CA GLY A 15 17.22 -23.23 -10.04
C GLY A 15 18.30 -22.24 -10.51
N ALA A 16 19.44 -22.74 -11.00
CA ALA A 16 20.48 -21.90 -11.60
C ALA A 16 20.05 -21.29 -12.95
N ILE A 17 19.30 -22.01 -13.78
CA ILE A 17 18.80 -21.51 -15.08
C ILE A 17 17.72 -20.43 -14.91
N LEU A 18 16.83 -20.57 -13.91
CA LEU A 18 15.85 -19.54 -13.54
C LEU A 18 16.50 -18.26 -12.98
N LEU A 19 17.70 -18.36 -12.41
CA LEU A 19 18.47 -17.21 -11.93
C LEU A 19 19.19 -16.46 -13.06
N ILE A 20 19.39 -17.07 -14.24
CA ILE A 20 20.18 -16.49 -15.33
C ILE A 20 19.33 -15.63 -16.30
N SER A 21 18.00 -15.77 -16.30
CA SER A 21 17.09 -14.99 -17.18
C SER A 21 16.30 -13.88 -16.46
N GLY A 22 16.62 -13.62 -15.20
CA GLY A 22 15.84 -12.79 -14.28
C GLY A 22 16.37 -11.38 -14.00
N CYS A 23 16.92 -10.61 -14.95
CA CYS A 23 17.52 -9.30 -14.68
C CYS A 23 16.91 -8.13 -15.48
N VAL A 24 16.77 -6.98 -14.82
CA VAL A 24 16.50 -5.67 -15.46
C VAL A 24 17.69 -4.74 -15.25
N THR A 25 17.96 -3.86 -16.22
CA THR A 25 19.06 -2.88 -16.10
C THR A 25 18.54 -1.59 -15.46
N ASN A 26 19.16 -1.18 -14.35
CA ASN A 26 18.82 0.09 -13.69
C ASN A 26 19.26 1.26 -14.60
N PRO A 27 18.35 2.18 -14.98
CA PRO A 27 18.63 3.27 -15.90
C PRO A 27 19.54 4.35 -15.31
N ILE A 28 19.63 4.44 -13.97
CA ILE A 28 20.47 5.41 -13.27
C ILE A 28 21.92 4.91 -13.18
N THR A 29 22.12 3.64 -12.82
CA THR A 29 23.46 3.10 -12.54
C THR A 29 24.01 2.16 -13.60
N GLY A 30 23.19 1.73 -14.57
CA GLY A 30 23.55 0.72 -15.57
C GLY A 30 23.71 -0.70 -15.01
N LYS A 31 23.45 -0.91 -13.71
CA LYS A 31 23.65 -2.22 -13.06
C LYS A 31 22.45 -3.14 -13.28
N GLN A 32 22.73 -4.44 -13.35
CA GLN A 32 21.68 -5.47 -13.39
C GLN A 32 21.05 -5.66 -12.01
N GLN A 33 19.72 -5.77 -11.98
CA GLN A 33 18.92 -6.03 -10.79
C GLN A 33 18.02 -7.23 -11.03
N PHE A 34 17.93 -8.13 -10.04
CA PHE A 34 17.03 -9.28 -10.12
C PHE A 34 15.55 -8.84 -10.20
N SER A 35 14.85 -9.33 -11.21
CA SER A 35 13.40 -9.23 -11.40
C SER A 35 12.89 -10.46 -12.14
N LEU A 36 11.93 -11.16 -11.54
CA LEU A 36 11.16 -12.22 -12.20
C LEU A 36 10.22 -11.65 -13.27
N LEU A 37 9.89 -10.36 -13.18
CA LEU A 37 8.94 -9.67 -14.04
C LEU A 37 9.71 -8.76 -15.00
N GLN A 38 9.66 -9.08 -16.29
CA GLN A 38 10.39 -8.40 -17.37
C GLN A 38 9.55 -8.31 -18.65
N GLY A 39 9.88 -7.33 -19.49
CA GLY A 39 9.21 -7.11 -20.77
C GLY A 39 7.70 -6.85 -20.62
N GLU A 40 6.97 -6.96 -21.74
CA GLU A 40 5.53 -6.66 -21.79
C GLU A 40 4.66 -7.60 -20.95
N SER A 41 5.04 -8.88 -20.86
CA SER A 41 4.33 -9.86 -20.03
C SER A 41 4.50 -9.54 -18.54
N GLY A 42 5.73 -9.20 -18.12
CA GLY A 42 6.02 -8.74 -16.76
C GLY A 42 5.24 -7.47 -16.42
N LYS A 43 5.29 -6.46 -17.30
CA LYS A 43 4.51 -5.22 -17.15
C LYS A 43 3.02 -5.48 -16.98
N SER A 44 2.44 -6.34 -17.82
CA SER A 44 1.01 -6.71 -17.73
C SER A 44 0.66 -7.38 -16.40
N GLN A 45 1.57 -8.21 -15.88
CA GLN A 45 1.41 -8.85 -14.58
C GLN A 45 1.50 -7.84 -13.42
N LEU A 46 2.43 -6.87 -13.47
CA LEU A 46 2.53 -5.78 -12.49
C LEU A 46 1.24 -4.94 -12.43
N ILE A 47 0.64 -4.62 -13.57
CA ILE A 47 -0.64 -3.92 -13.67
C ILE A 47 -1.76 -4.74 -13.01
N SER A 48 -1.86 -6.02 -13.34
CA SER A 48 -2.89 -6.91 -12.77
C SER A 48 -2.78 -7.05 -11.26
N LEU A 49 -1.56 -7.13 -10.74
CA LEU A 49 -1.29 -7.24 -9.31
C LEU A 49 -1.62 -5.94 -8.57
N THR A 50 -1.23 -4.79 -9.14
CA THR A 50 -1.56 -3.49 -8.55
C THR A 50 -3.07 -3.24 -8.50
N LYS A 51 -3.79 -3.62 -9.56
CA LYS A 51 -5.27 -3.54 -9.59
C LYS A 51 -5.94 -4.31 -8.44
N GLN A 52 -5.30 -5.35 -7.93
CA GLN A 52 -5.79 -6.14 -6.79
C GLN A 52 -5.34 -5.55 -5.43
N ALA A 53 -4.14 -4.98 -5.37
CA ALA A 53 -3.52 -4.51 -4.14
C ALA A 53 -3.91 -3.08 -3.75
N ALA A 54 -3.91 -2.15 -4.72
CA ALA A 54 -4.08 -0.72 -4.48
C ALA A 54 -5.38 -0.35 -3.75
N PRO A 55 -6.56 -0.92 -4.10
CA PRO A 55 -7.79 -0.59 -3.38
C PRO A 55 -7.73 -0.90 -1.88
N SER A 56 -7.08 -2.01 -1.50
CA SER A 56 -6.95 -2.39 -0.09
C SER A 56 -6.02 -1.46 0.66
N GLN A 57 -4.92 -1.05 0.03
CA GLN A 57 -4.00 -0.06 0.61
C GLN A 57 -4.67 1.31 0.76
N PHE A 58 -5.33 1.81 -0.30
CA PHE A 58 -6.03 3.09 -0.24
C PHE A 58 -7.14 3.07 0.81
N ALA A 59 -7.86 1.96 0.95
CA ALA A 59 -8.83 1.81 2.04
C ALA A 59 -8.15 1.85 3.43
N SER A 60 -6.96 1.26 3.60
CA SER A 60 -6.19 1.40 4.85
C SER A 60 -5.80 2.85 5.12
N ASP A 61 -5.54 3.63 4.07
CA ASP A 61 -5.25 5.07 4.13
C ASP A 61 -6.52 5.94 4.10
N TYR A 62 -7.66 5.38 4.51
CA TYR A 62 -8.96 6.04 4.62
C TYR A 62 -9.53 6.57 3.29
N GLY A 63 -9.17 5.93 2.18
CA GLY A 63 -9.58 6.30 0.84
C GLY A 63 -8.89 7.57 0.34
N GLU A 64 -9.33 8.02 -0.83
CA GLU A 64 -8.73 9.17 -1.50
C GLU A 64 -9.27 10.51 -0.97
N VAL A 65 -8.50 11.57 -1.11
CA VAL A 65 -8.98 12.93 -0.82
C VAL A 65 -10.05 13.32 -1.85
N SER A 66 -11.19 13.85 -1.40
CA SER A 66 -12.28 14.32 -2.29
C SER A 66 -12.05 15.72 -2.88
N ASP A 67 -11.04 16.45 -2.40
CA ASP A 67 -10.72 17.78 -2.90
C ASP A 67 -10.12 17.70 -4.31
N ALA A 68 -10.95 17.99 -5.30
CA ALA A 68 -10.58 17.92 -6.71
C ALA A 68 -9.45 18.90 -7.07
N GLN A 69 -9.31 20.03 -6.37
CA GLN A 69 -8.25 21.00 -6.64
C GLN A 69 -6.89 20.44 -6.20
N VAL A 70 -6.82 19.87 -4.99
CA VAL A 70 -5.60 19.21 -4.50
C VAL A 70 -5.22 18.05 -5.43
N VAL A 71 -6.18 17.19 -5.77
CA VAL A 71 -5.94 16.02 -6.62
C VAL A 71 -5.46 16.43 -8.00
N ALA A 72 -6.11 17.42 -8.62
CA ALA A 72 -5.70 17.94 -9.93
C ALA A 72 -4.28 18.54 -9.90
N TYR A 73 -3.94 19.28 -8.84
CA TYR A 73 -2.64 19.89 -8.68
C TYR A 73 -1.52 18.87 -8.52
N VAL A 74 -1.70 17.84 -7.67
CA VAL A 74 -0.74 16.73 -7.53
C VAL A 74 -0.58 15.99 -8.87
N ASN A 75 -1.69 15.73 -9.57
CA ASN A 75 -1.66 15.11 -10.89
C ASN A 75 -0.91 15.97 -11.93
N GLN A 76 -1.08 17.30 -11.90
CA GLN A 76 -0.38 18.22 -12.79
C GLN A 76 1.13 18.16 -12.57
N VAL A 77 1.59 18.21 -11.31
CA VAL A 77 3.02 18.12 -10.97
C VAL A 77 3.59 16.76 -11.38
N GLY A 78 2.90 15.67 -11.06
CA GLY A 78 3.31 14.32 -11.43
C GLY A 78 3.41 14.12 -12.94
N ARG A 79 2.40 14.56 -13.71
CA ARG A 79 2.43 14.49 -15.19
C ARG A 79 3.55 15.34 -15.79
N LYS A 80 3.85 16.50 -15.20
CA LYS A 80 4.96 17.35 -15.64
C LYS A 80 6.30 16.61 -15.52
N LEU A 81 6.50 15.83 -14.45
CA LEU A 81 7.70 14.99 -14.28
C LEU A 81 7.75 13.86 -15.30
N VAL A 82 6.65 13.12 -15.46
CA VAL A 82 6.55 12.00 -16.42
C VAL A 82 6.83 12.46 -17.85
N ALA A 83 6.42 13.67 -18.23
CA ALA A 83 6.69 14.24 -19.55
C ALA A 83 8.18 14.50 -19.85
N THR A 84 9.06 14.42 -18.84
CA THR A 84 10.52 14.58 -19.00
C THR A 84 11.28 13.28 -19.15
N LEU A 85 10.59 12.14 -19.02
CA LEU A 85 11.17 10.82 -19.12
C LEU A 85 11.53 10.52 -20.58
N THR A 86 12.68 9.89 -20.77
CA THR A 86 13.16 9.37 -22.05
C THR A 86 13.17 7.84 -22.00
N PRO A 87 13.25 7.14 -23.15
CA PRO A 87 13.37 5.68 -23.16
C PRO A 87 14.54 5.13 -22.35
N ALA A 88 15.61 5.92 -22.19
CA ALA A 88 16.78 5.53 -21.38
C ALA A 88 16.50 5.58 -19.87
N ASP A 89 15.43 6.25 -19.44
CA ASP A 89 15.08 6.41 -18.02
C ASP A 89 14.18 5.27 -17.50
N THR A 90 13.72 4.33 -18.33
CA THR A 90 12.64 3.40 -17.96
C THR A 90 13.02 1.93 -18.11
N VAL A 91 12.83 1.12 -17.06
CA VAL A 91 12.89 -0.35 -17.13
C VAL A 91 11.71 -0.95 -17.91
N PHE A 92 10.52 -0.38 -17.74
CA PHE A 92 9.30 -0.78 -18.43
C PHE A 92 8.81 0.40 -19.28
N PRO A 93 8.92 0.34 -20.61
CA PRO A 93 8.46 1.39 -21.50
C PRO A 93 6.96 1.69 -21.29
N ASP A 94 6.56 2.94 -21.50
CA ASP A 94 5.16 3.39 -21.48
C ASP A 94 4.37 2.99 -20.21
N MET A 95 5.01 3.05 -19.03
CA MET A 95 4.34 2.78 -17.76
C MET A 95 3.21 3.81 -17.50
N PRO A 96 1.99 3.37 -17.15
CA PRO A 96 0.83 4.26 -17.02
C PRO A 96 0.80 4.98 -15.66
N PHE A 97 1.75 5.89 -15.45
CA PHE A 97 1.84 6.66 -14.21
C PHE A 97 0.53 7.39 -13.88
N ASN A 98 0.07 7.21 -12.65
CA ASN A 98 -1.12 7.87 -12.12
C ASN A 98 -0.88 8.27 -10.65
N PHE A 99 -1.51 9.37 -10.23
CA PHE A 99 -1.19 10.00 -8.95
C PHE A 99 -2.45 10.14 -8.10
N HIS A 100 -2.36 9.63 -6.88
CA HIS A 100 -3.46 9.57 -5.92
C HIS A 100 -3.08 10.35 -4.66
N VAL A 101 -4.07 11.02 -4.07
CA VAL A 101 -3.91 11.65 -2.76
C VAL A 101 -4.80 10.91 -1.78
N VAL A 102 -4.24 10.40 -0.69
CA VAL A 102 -4.97 9.58 0.29
C VAL A 102 -5.18 10.33 1.61
N ASN A 103 -6.24 9.97 2.34
CA ASN A 103 -6.67 10.65 3.57
C ASN A 103 -5.79 10.34 4.80
N ALA A 104 -4.83 9.43 4.68
CA ALA A 104 -3.85 9.17 5.73
C ALA A 104 -3.17 10.46 6.23
N VAL A 105 -3.09 10.58 7.56
CA VAL A 105 -2.58 11.77 8.26
C VAL A 105 -1.10 11.66 8.63
N TYR A 106 -0.53 10.45 8.57
CA TYR A 106 0.90 10.23 8.71
C TYR A 106 1.64 10.75 7.47
N VAL A 107 2.94 10.96 7.59
CA VAL A 107 3.78 11.50 6.50
C VAL A 107 4.30 10.33 5.68
N ASN A 108 3.87 10.21 4.42
CA ASN A 108 4.37 9.22 3.47
C ASN A 108 4.02 9.52 2.00
N ALA A 109 4.77 8.91 1.10
CA ALA A 109 4.44 8.68 -0.30
C ALA A 109 4.95 7.28 -0.69
N TYR A 110 4.33 6.63 -1.68
CA TYR A 110 4.76 5.31 -2.13
C TYR A 110 4.30 5.04 -3.56
N ALA A 111 5.04 4.17 -4.26
CA ALA A 111 4.70 3.69 -5.59
C ALA A 111 4.34 2.19 -5.60
N PHE A 112 3.31 1.86 -6.38
CA PHE A 112 3.09 0.50 -6.84
C PHE A 112 3.91 0.22 -8.10
N PRO A 113 4.17 -1.06 -8.42
CA PRO A 113 4.96 -1.43 -9.57
C PRO A 113 4.40 -1.02 -10.95
N ASP A 114 3.12 -0.67 -11.07
CA ASP A 114 2.49 -0.29 -12.34
C ASP A 114 2.53 1.22 -12.63
N GLY A 115 3.22 2.01 -11.80
CA GLY A 115 3.25 3.47 -11.90
C GLY A 115 2.16 4.19 -11.10
N THR A 116 1.30 3.47 -10.39
CA THR A 116 0.37 4.07 -9.41
C THR A 116 1.15 4.62 -8.23
N ILE A 117 1.12 5.94 -8.04
CA ILE A 117 1.82 6.64 -6.94
C ILE A 117 0.78 7.27 -6.03
N ALA A 118 0.92 7.07 -4.73
CA ALA A 118 0.07 7.69 -3.72
C ALA A 118 0.87 8.58 -2.79
N ILE A 119 0.30 9.72 -2.43
CA ILE A 119 0.83 10.65 -1.43
C ILE A 119 -0.22 10.91 -0.36
N THR A 120 0.20 10.87 0.90
CA THR A 120 -0.67 11.16 2.04
C THR A 120 -0.96 12.65 2.15
N ARG A 121 -2.17 13.01 2.60
CA ARG A 121 -2.47 14.40 2.95
C ARG A 121 -1.61 14.91 4.12
N GLY A 122 -1.11 14.00 4.97
CA GLY A 122 -0.10 14.32 5.98
C GLY A 122 1.19 14.86 5.37
N MET A 123 1.73 14.20 4.34
CA MET A 123 2.92 14.68 3.61
C MET A 123 2.68 16.05 2.94
N LEU A 124 1.52 16.23 2.30
CA LEU A 124 1.16 17.53 1.70
C LEU A 124 1.03 18.66 2.73
N ALA A 125 0.64 18.36 3.97
CA ALA A 125 0.55 19.38 5.02
C ALA A 125 1.92 19.82 5.58
N GLU A 126 2.96 19.01 5.39
CA GLU A 126 4.31 19.27 5.89
C GLU A 126 5.22 19.99 4.88
N MET A 127 4.98 19.79 3.58
CA MET A 127 5.72 20.49 2.54
C MET A 127 5.30 21.96 2.43
N GLU A 128 6.21 22.74 1.86
CA GLU A 128 6.20 24.19 1.90
C GLU A 128 6.30 24.81 0.50
N ASN A 129 6.49 24.01 -0.55
CA ASN A 129 6.49 24.45 -1.95
C ASN A 129 6.31 23.28 -2.95
N GLU A 130 6.07 23.61 -4.22
CA GLU A 130 5.85 22.64 -5.31
C GLU A 130 7.12 21.86 -5.66
N ALA A 131 8.30 22.44 -5.52
CA ALA A 131 9.55 21.73 -5.81
C ALA A 131 9.83 20.59 -4.81
N GLN A 132 9.41 20.70 -3.55
CA GLN A 132 9.42 19.57 -2.60
C GLN A 132 8.42 18.49 -3.03
N LEU A 133 7.23 18.87 -3.50
CA LEU A 133 6.26 17.92 -4.06
C LEU A 133 6.82 17.22 -5.30
N ALA A 134 7.46 17.97 -6.19
CA ALA A 134 8.12 17.44 -7.38
C ALA A 134 9.27 16.49 -7.01
N ALA A 135 10.05 16.81 -5.97
CA ALA A 135 11.11 15.95 -5.48
C ALA A 135 10.58 14.60 -4.96
N VAL A 136 9.53 14.61 -4.12
CA VAL A 136 8.97 13.35 -3.57
C VAL A 136 8.28 12.53 -4.67
N LEU A 137 7.52 13.16 -5.58
CA LEU A 137 6.91 12.43 -6.69
C LEU A 137 7.96 11.91 -7.68
N GLY A 138 9.01 12.68 -7.94
CA GLY A 138 10.14 12.27 -8.78
C GLY A 138 10.88 11.07 -8.19
N HIS A 139 11.08 11.05 -6.87
CA HIS A 139 11.65 9.92 -6.14
C HIS A 139 10.81 8.64 -6.31
N GLU A 140 9.49 8.74 -6.16
CA GLU A 140 8.58 7.60 -6.39
C GLU A 140 8.56 7.13 -7.86
N ILE A 141 8.60 8.06 -8.82
CA ILE A 141 8.75 7.74 -10.26
C ILE A 141 10.05 6.98 -10.48
N ALA A 142 11.16 7.41 -9.86
CA ALA A 142 12.45 6.75 -9.98
C ALA A 142 12.44 5.33 -9.41
N HIS A 143 11.74 5.05 -8.31
CA HIS A 143 11.57 3.67 -7.82
C HIS A 143 10.91 2.75 -8.86
N VAL A 144 9.88 3.23 -9.56
CA VAL A 144 9.19 2.47 -10.61
C VAL A 144 10.12 2.29 -11.81
N ASN A 145 10.74 3.38 -12.27
CA ASN A 145 11.59 3.41 -13.44
C ASN A 145 12.87 2.58 -13.28
N CYS A 146 13.42 2.48 -12.07
CA CYS A 146 14.53 1.58 -11.74
C CYS A 146 14.09 0.13 -11.45
N GLY A 147 12.79 -0.17 -11.55
CA GLY A 147 12.24 -1.50 -11.27
C GLY A 147 12.39 -1.94 -9.81
N HIS A 148 12.61 -1.02 -8.87
CA HIS A 148 12.81 -1.35 -7.45
C HIS A 148 11.58 -2.05 -6.86
N THR A 149 10.39 -1.54 -7.18
CA THR A 149 9.09 -2.11 -6.81
C THR A 149 8.91 -3.52 -7.36
N ALA A 150 9.21 -3.73 -8.64
CA ALA A 150 9.15 -5.04 -9.31
C ALA A 150 10.18 -6.04 -8.74
N SER A 151 11.38 -5.57 -8.38
CA SER A 151 12.41 -6.38 -7.74
C SER A 151 12.03 -6.78 -6.31
N ALA A 152 11.49 -5.85 -5.51
CA ALA A 152 10.99 -6.14 -4.18
C ALA A 152 9.88 -7.20 -4.23
N MET A 153 8.94 -7.07 -5.18
CA MET A 153 7.90 -8.07 -5.42
C MET A 153 8.44 -9.43 -5.87
N SER A 154 9.44 -9.43 -6.76
CA SER A 154 10.10 -10.65 -7.23
C SER A 154 10.79 -11.38 -6.07
N LYS A 155 11.49 -10.65 -5.19
CA LYS A 155 12.11 -11.23 -3.99
C LYS A 155 11.06 -11.82 -3.05
N SER A 156 9.98 -11.09 -2.76
CA SER A 156 8.88 -11.59 -1.91
C SER A 156 8.31 -12.90 -2.45
N THR A 157 8.05 -12.96 -3.76
CA THR A 157 7.58 -14.18 -4.43
C THR A 157 8.55 -15.35 -4.25
N VAL A 158 9.86 -15.14 -4.42
CA VAL A 158 10.88 -16.19 -4.22
C VAL A 158 10.93 -16.65 -2.77
N TYR A 159 10.89 -15.72 -1.81
CA TYR A 159 10.84 -16.06 -0.38
C TYR A 159 9.62 -16.91 -0.05
N ASP A 160 8.44 -16.54 -0.55
CA ASP A 160 7.21 -17.31 -0.36
C ASP A 160 7.29 -18.71 -0.98
N MET A 161 7.85 -18.83 -2.20
CA MET A 161 8.11 -20.13 -2.84
C MET A 161 9.06 -20.99 -1.99
N LEU A 162 10.08 -20.41 -1.38
CA LEU A 162 11.04 -21.15 -0.56
C LEU A 162 10.40 -21.68 0.74
N ILE A 163 9.59 -20.84 1.40
CA ILE A 163 8.89 -21.20 2.63
C ILE A 163 7.80 -22.24 2.37
N THR A 164 7.02 -22.07 1.30
CA THR A 164 5.95 -23.02 0.93
C THR A 164 6.53 -24.30 0.33
N GLY A 165 7.59 -24.21 -0.48
CA GLY A 165 8.27 -25.34 -1.10
C GLY A 165 9.01 -26.24 -0.12
N THR A 166 9.52 -25.71 1.00
CA THR A 166 10.05 -26.55 2.09
C THR A 166 8.95 -27.33 2.82
N GLN A 167 7.71 -26.83 2.85
CA GLN A 167 6.56 -27.60 3.33
C GLN A 167 6.01 -28.56 2.27
N GLY A 168 6.06 -28.18 0.98
CA GLY A 168 5.67 -29.02 -0.17
C GLY A 168 6.65 -30.15 -0.49
N TYR A 169 7.93 -30.05 -0.13
CA TYR A 169 8.86 -31.18 -0.22
C TYR A 169 8.45 -32.36 0.70
N LEU A 170 7.63 -32.10 1.72
CA LEU A 170 6.99 -33.13 2.56
C LEU A 170 5.66 -33.65 1.98
N ALA A 171 5.13 -33.06 0.90
CA ALA A 171 3.88 -33.43 0.25
C ALA A 171 4.04 -33.44 -1.28
N SER A 172 4.37 -34.61 -1.85
CA SER A 172 4.76 -34.76 -3.25
C SER A 172 3.65 -34.49 -4.28
N GLN A 173 4.13 -34.10 -5.48
CA GLN A 173 3.47 -34.01 -6.80
C GLN A 173 2.67 -32.75 -7.13
N GLY A 174 3.28 -31.87 -7.94
CA GLY A 174 2.59 -31.10 -8.98
C GLY A 174 2.14 -29.68 -8.65
N SER A 175 3.05 -28.78 -8.29
CA SER A 175 2.72 -27.34 -8.22
C SER A 175 3.00 -26.65 -9.56
N SER A 176 1.95 -26.24 -10.27
CA SER A 176 2.08 -25.37 -11.45
C SER A 176 2.14 -23.90 -11.01
N TRP A 177 2.70 -23.03 -11.87
CA TRP A 177 2.74 -21.57 -11.66
C TRP A 177 1.36 -20.91 -11.40
N ALA A 178 0.25 -21.63 -11.62
CA ALA A 178 -1.10 -21.15 -11.31
C ALA A 178 -1.43 -21.17 -9.81
N ASP A 179 -0.78 -22.00 -8.98
CA ASP A 179 -1.00 -22.03 -7.52
C ASP A 179 -0.40 -20.81 -6.81
N LEU A 180 0.61 -20.18 -7.43
CA LEU A 180 1.21 -18.91 -6.98
C LEU A 180 0.30 -17.70 -7.18
N ALA A 181 -0.76 -17.80 -7.99
CA ALA A 181 -1.76 -16.74 -8.08
C ALA A 181 -2.59 -16.62 -6.79
N GLY A 182 -2.64 -17.67 -5.95
CA GLY A 182 -3.32 -17.67 -4.66
C GLY A 182 -2.58 -16.88 -3.57
N THR A 183 -1.25 -16.87 -3.58
CA THR A 183 -0.42 -16.10 -2.63
C THR A 183 -0.46 -14.59 -2.86
N ALA A 184 -1.01 -14.11 -3.98
CA ALA A 184 -1.13 -12.69 -4.32
C ALA A 184 -1.93 -11.85 -3.31
N GLY A 185 -2.87 -12.47 -2.56
CA GLY A 185 -3.65 -11.78 -1.54
C GLY A 185 -2.85 -11.36 -0.30
N GLN A 186 -1.70 -12.00 -0.02
CA GLN A 186 -0.74 -11.56 1.01
C GLN A 186 0.30 -10.58 0.44
N LEU A 187 0.59 -10.66 -0.87
CA LEU A 187 1.55 -9.78 -1.55
C LEU A 187 1.10 -8.32 -1.61
N GLY A 188 -0.20 -8.04 -1.65
CA GLY A 188 -0.69 -6.67 -1.85
C GLY A 188 -0.25 -5.66 -0.79
N SER A 189 -0.24 -6.04 0.50
CA SER A 189 0.29 -5.19 1.57
C SER A 189 1.79 -5.37 1.78
N ALA A 190 2.33 -6.58 1.58
CA ALA A 190 3.74 -6.86 1.79
C ALA A 190 4.66 -6.15 0.76
N VAL A 191 4.18 -5.92 -0.46
CA VAL A 191 4.96 -5.22 -1.51
C VAL A 191 4.97 -3.71 -1.33
N VAL A 192 3.86 -3.10 -0.90
CA VAL A 192 3.84 -1.66 -0.55
C VAL A 192 4.68 -1.37 0.70
N LEU A 193 4.75 -2.34 1.62
CA LEU A 193 5.53 -2.23 2.86
C LEU A 193 6.96 -2.80 2.74
N ALA A 194 7.38 -3.22 1.54
CA ALA A 194 8.73 -3.74 1.34
C ALA A 194 9.75 -2.61 1.50
N SER A 195 10.74 -2.82 2.36
CA SER A 195 11.80 -1.85 2.59
C SER A 195 12.79 -1.81 1.43
N TYR A 196 13.04 -0.63 0.87
CA TYR A 196 14.08 -0.43 -0.12
C TYR A 196 15.46 -0.45 0.53
N SER A 197 16.45 -0.96 -0.21
CA SER A 197 17.84 -0.90 0.24
C SER A 197 18.38 0.54 0.17
N ARG A 198 19.40 0.85 0.97
CA ARG A 198 20.10 2.15 0.88
C ARG A 198 20.66 2.46 -0.52
N ALA A 199 20.99 1.44 -1.31
CA ALA A 199 21.40 1.64 -2.69
C ALA A 199 20.24 2.13 -3.56
N GLN A 200 19.08 1.49 -3.45
CA GLN A 200 17.85 1.85 -4.17
C GLN A 200 17.36 3.26 -3.79
N GLU A 201 17.47 3.66 -2.52
CA GLU A 201 17.14 5.02 -2.10
C GLU A 201 18.04 6.08 -2.75
N ARG A 202 19.34 5.80 -2.92
CA ARG A 202 20.27 6.73 -3.59
C ARG A 202 20.01 6.85 -5.09
N GLU A 203 19.66 5.73 -5.72
CA GLU A 203 19.25 5.67 -7.12
C GLU A 203 17.94 6.45 -7.33
N ALA A 204 16.99 6.31 -6.40
CA ALA A 204 15.73 7.05 -6.44
C ALA A 204 15.90 8.56 -6.16
N ASP A 205 16.78 8.93 -5.21
CA ASP A 205 17.15 10.34 -4.97
C ASP A 205 17.80 10.97 -6.23
N GLU A 206 18.62 10.19 -6.95
CA GLU A 206 19.27 10.63 -8.19
C GLU A 206 18.28 10.85 -9.32
N GLY A 207 17.46 9.84 -9.60
CA GLY A 207 16.42 9.93 -10.61
C GLY A 207 15.42 11.02 -10.28
N GLY A 208 14.96 11.11 -9.03
CA GLY A 208 14.00 12.13 -8.60
C GLY A 208 14.54 13.55 -8.77
N MET A 209 15.80 13.78 -8.40
CA MET A 209 16.44 15.09 -8.59
C MET A 209 16.65 15.41 -10.08
N LEU A 210 17.02 14.42 -10.90
CA LEU A 210 17.13 14.56 -12.35
C LEU A 210 15.77 14.94 -12.99
N TYR A 211 14.70 14.24 -12.65
CA TYR A 211 13.37 14.46 -13.23
C TYR A 211 12.79 15.81 -12.83
N MET A 212 12.94 16.23 -11.57
CA MET A 212 12.46 17.54 -11.14
C MET A 212 13.22 18.68 -11.84
N VAL A 213 14.53 18.54 -12.01
CA VAL A 213 15.38 19.51 -12.71
C VAL A 213 15.00 19.61 -14.18
N ARG A 214 14.85 18.48 -14.88
CA ARG A 214 14.37 18.45 -16.28
C ARG A 214 12.99 19.09 -16.42
N ALA A 215 12.14 18.98 -15.40
CA ALA A 215 10.83 19.62 -15.36
C ALA A 215 10.88 21.11 -14.98
N GLY A 216 12.06 21.70 -14.84
CA GLY A 216 12.30 23.12 -14.55
C GLY A 216 12.11 23.51 -13.08
N TYR A 217 12.08 22.55 -12.16
CA TYR A 217 12.05 22.83 -10.72
C TYR A 217 13.44 23.10 -10.16
N ASP A 218 13.49 23.92 -9.12
CA ASP A 218 14.73 24.19 -8.40
C ASP A 218 15.21 22.93 -7.65
N PRO A 219 16.46 22.44 -7.89
CA PRO A 219 17.04 21.30 -7.16
C PRO A 219 17.06 21.47 -5.63
N GLN A 220 16.95 22.70 -5.11
CA GLN A 220 16.77 22.96 -3.67
C GLN A 220 15.49 22.31 -3.11
N GLY A 221 14.48 22.02 -3.93
CA GLY A 221 13.29 21.29 -3.50
C GLY A 221 13.61 19.91 -2.90
N MET A 222 14.55 19.16 -3.49
CA MET A 222 15.02 17.87 -2.94
C MET A 222 15.78 18.07 -1.62
N VAL A 223 16.63 19.09 -1.55
CA VAL A 223 17.37 19.42 -0.30
C VAL A 223 16.39 19.76 0.83
N GLN A 224 15.39 20.60 0.54
CA GLN A 224 14.37 21.01 1.50
C GLN A 224 13.46 19.84 1.92
N LEU A 225 13.14 18.94 1.01
CA LEU A 225 12.43 17.69 1.31
C LEU A 225 13.24 16.84 2.30
N GLN A 226 14.52 16.58 2.01
CA GLN A 226 15.39 15.80 2.89
C GLN A 226 15.57 16.46 4.28
N GLN A 227 15.69 17.80 4.32
CA GLN A 227 15.73 18.56 5.58
C GLN A 227 14.43 18.44 6.38
N LEU A 228 13.28 18.47 5.71
CA LEU A 228 11.96 18.29 6.34
C LEU A 228 11.89 16.91 7.01
N LEU A 229 12.27 15.85 6.30
CA LEU A 229 12.26 14.47 6.82
C LEU A 229 13.22 14.29 8.01
N VAL A 230 14.43 14.85 7.94
CA VAL A 230 15.39 14.83 9.08
C VAL A 230 14.81 15.56 10.30
N ARG A 231 14.18 16.72 10.09
CA ARG A 231 13.56 17.49 11.18
C ARG A 231 12.40 16.74 11.84
N LEU A 232 11.50 16.19 11.03
CA LEU A 232 10.36 15.42 11.51
C LEU A 232 10.81 14.16 12.26
N SER A 233 11.91 13.53 11.83
CA SER A 233 12.49 12.36 12.50
C SER A 233 12.92 12.67 13.94
N GLY A 234 13.55 13.83 14.15
CA GLY A 234 13.95 14.27 15.48
C GLY A 234 12.78 14.72 16.36
N ALA A 235 11.76 15.35 15.78
CA ALA A 235 10.65 15.94 16.54
C ALA A 235 9.49 14.96 16.82
N ASN A 236 9.20 14.06 15.88
CA ASN A 236 8.09 13.11 15.98
C ASN A 236 8.41 11.82 15.21
N PRO A 237 9.25 10.92 15.79
CA PRO A 237 9.64 9.67 15.14
C PRO A 237 8.44 8.83 14.66
N SER A 238 7.35 8.81 15.43
CA SER A 238 6.14 8.06 15.07
C SER A 238 5.41 8.57 13.82
N ALA A 239 5.54 9.86 13.47
CA ALA A 239 4.92 10.41 12.27
C ALA A 239 5.57 9.93 10.97
N LEU A 240 6.83 9.48 11.05
CA LEU A 240 7.63 8.99 9.92
C LEU A 240 7.89 7.49 9.99
N GLU A 241 7.47 6.79 11.05
CA GLU A 241 7.69 5.35 11.23
C GLU A 241 7.25 4.57 9.98
N GLN A 242 6.09 4.93 9.41
CA GLN A 242 5.57 4.32 8.19
C GLN A 242 6.47 4.59 6.98
N MET A 243 6.88 5.84 6.76
CA MET A 243 7.77 6.19 5.63
C MET A 243 9.15 5.58 5.77
N PHE A 244 9.72 5.52 6.98
CA PHE A 244 11.08 4.99 7.18
C PHE A 244 11.14 3.47 7.23
N SER A 245 10.00 2.82 7.47
CA SER A 245 9.89 1.37 7.29
C SER A 245 10.11 0.97 5.82
N THR A 246 9.65 1.79 4.87
CA THR A 246 9.79 1.56 3.43
C THR A 246 11.00 2.27 2.82
N HIS A 247 11.31 3.49 3.26
CA HIS A 247 12.40 4.35 2.80
C HIS A 247 13.38 4.68 3.92
N PRO A 248 14.41 3.85 4.17
CA PRO A 248 15.39 4.12 5.20
C PRO A 248 16.08 5.48 4.99
N MET A 249 15.85 6.41 5.91
CA MET A 249 16.50 7.72 5.88
C MET A 249 17.89 7.71 6.51
N SER A 250 18.78 8.56 6.00
CA SER A 250 20.13 8.77 6.53
C SER A 250 20.51 10.25 6.41
N THR A 251 21.41 10.73 7.28
CA THR A 251 22.05 12.03 7.12
C THR A 251 22.89 12.11 5.83
N GLU A 252 23.37 10.97 5.34
CA GLU A 252 24.12 10.85 4.08
C GLU A 252 23.28 11.20 2.85
N ARG A 253 21.99 10.84 2.82
CA ARG A 253 21.08 11.23 1.72
C ARG A 253 20.91 12.75 1.63
N LEU A 254 20.72 13.42 2.78
CA LEU A 254 20.67 14.88 2.82
C LEU A 254 21.98 15.51 2.34
N GLN A 255 23.13 15.01 2.79
CA GLN A 255 24.44 15.51 2.35
C GLN A 255 24.63 15.32 0.84
N THR A 256 24.22 14.17 0.31
CA THR A 256 24.29 13.87 -1.13
C THR A 256 23.41 14.80 -1.95
N ALA A 257 22.18 15.07 -1.49
CA ALA A 257 21.29 16.04 -2.14
C ALA A 257 21.89 17.46 -2.15
N GLN A 258 22.48 17.88 -1.04
CA GLN A 258 23.17 19.18 -0.94
C GLN A 258 24.36 19.26 -1.90
N GLU A 259 25.15 18.20 -1.98
CA GLU A 259 26.32 18.15 -2.85
C GLU A 259 25.92 18.20 -4.32
N ARG A 260 24.92 17.41 -4.74
CA ARG A 260 24.40 17.44 -6.11
C ARG A 260 23.84 18.79 -6.50
N ALA A 261 23.11 19.45 -5.60
CA ALA A 261 22.61 20.81 -5.84
C ALA A 261 23.73 21.84 -6.02
N ARG A 262 24.87 21.66 -5.33
CA ARG A 262 26.03 22.57 -5.42
C ARG A 262 26.96 22.29 -6.59
N THR A 263 27.00 21.05 -7.07
CA THR A 263 27.95 20.60 -8.10
C THR A 263 27.23 20.28 -9.41
N GLN A 264 26.61 19.10 -9.51
CA GLN A 264 25.95 18.60 -10.71
C GLN A 264 24.90 19.57 -11.27
N TYR A 265 24.13 20.20 -10.39
CA TYR A 265 23.07 21.15 -10.75
C TYR A 265 23.46 22.61 -10.43
N ALA A 266 24.76 22.89 -10.31
CA ALA A 266 25.26 24.25 -10.18
C ALA A 266 24.73 25.13 -11.33
N GLY A 267 24.12 26.26 -10.98
CA GLY A 267 23.52 27.18 -11.96
C GLY A 267 22.09 26.83 -12.39
N GLN A 268 21.54 25.69 -11.95
CA GLN A 268 20.12 25.33 -12.16
C GLN A 268 19.25 25.63 -10.92
N ASN A 269 19.83 26.27 -9.91
CA ASN A 269 19.16 26.80 -8.71
C ASN A 269 18.24 28.01 -8.99
N SER A 270 17.99 28.34 -10.26
CA SER A 270 17.03 29.35 -10.71
C SER A 270 15.71 28.74 -11.19
N GLY A 271 15.55 27.42 -11.06
CA GLY A 271 14.29 26.73 -11.29
C GLY A 271 13.18 27.25 -10.38
N VAL A 272 11.94 26.83 -10.65
CA VAL A 272 10.80 27.31 -9.86
C VAL A 272 10.65 26.52 -8.56
N LEU A 273 10.44 27.22 -7.44
CA LEU A 273 9.95 26.62 -6.19
C LEU A 273 8.41 26.55 -6.17
N ASN A 274 7.73 27.52 -6.77
CA ASN A 274 6.26 27.65 -6.80
C ASN A 274 5.60 27.56 -5.41
N ARG A 275 6.18 28.25 -4.41
CA ARG A 275 5.68 28.27 -3.02
C ARG A 275 4.23 28.74 -2.91
N GLU A 276 3.90 29.89 -3.48
CA GLU A 276 2.55 30.47 -3.34
C GLU A 276 1.48 29.59 -4.00
N ALA A 277 1.75 29.09 -5.21
CA ALA A 277 0.86 28.17 -5.92
C ALA A 277 0.60 26.90 -5.10
N TYR A 278 1.67 26.32 -4.52
CA TYR A 278 1.56 25.14 -3.66
C TYR A 278 0.70 25.39 -2.42
N LEU A 279 0.96 26.49 -1.70
CA LEU A 279 0.22 26.84 -0.49
C LEU A 279 -1.26 27.11 -0.79
N ALA A 280 -1.56 27.75 -1.92
CA ALA A 280 -2.93 27.99 -2.36
C ALA A 280 -3.64 26.68 -2.73
N ALA A 281 -2.99 25.81 -3.52
CA ALA A 281 -3.58 24.55 -3.97
C ALA A 281 -3.82 23.55 -2.83
N THR A 282 -3.03 23.62 -1.75
CA THR A 282 -3.13 22.72 -0.58
C THR A 282 -3.81 23.36 0.63
N ALA A 283 -4.38 24.56 0.51
CA ALA A 283 -4.93 25.32 1.62
C ALA A 283 -6.01 24.56 2.42
N SER A 284 -6.85 23.78 1.73
CA SER A 284 -7.92 22.97 2.33
C SER A 284 -7.41 21.84 3.23
N ILE A 285 -6.24 21.28 2.92
CA ILE A 285 -5.53 20.29 3.74
C ILE A 285 -4.81 21.01 4.88
N ARG A 286 -4.04 22.05 4.55
CA ARG A 286 -3.16 22.73 5.51
C ARG A 286 -3.90 23.39 6.66
N LYS A 287 -5.10 23.93 6.44
CA LYS A 287 -5.92 24.51 7.52
C LYS A 287 -6.23 23.50 8.64
N ASN A 288 -6.21 22.20 8.33
CA ASN A 288 -6.49 21.11 9.27
C ASN A 288 -5.23 20.43 9.82
N LYS A 289 -4.03 20.97 9.57
CA LYS A 289 -2.76 20.37 10.01
C LYS A 289 -2.70 20.07 11.50
N GLU A 290 -3.23 20.96 12.34
CA GLU A 290 -3.28 20.72 13.79
C GLU A 290 -4.24 19.58 14.17
N ALA A 291 -5.33 19.38 13.43
CA ALA A 291 -6.22 18.23 13.64
C ALA A 291 -5.50 16.91 13.33
N PHE A 292 -4.62 16.89 12.32
CA PHE A 292 -3.87 15.70 11.92
C PHE A 292 -2.97 15.19 13.04
N LYS A 293 -2.38 16.08 13.86
CA LYS A 293 -1.60 15.67 15.04
C LYS A 293 -2.46 14.90 16.04
N SER A 294 -3.67 15.38 16.29
CA SER A 294 -4.63 14.70 17.18
C SER A 294 -5.10 13.36 16.60
N PHE A 295 -5.29 13.28 15.28
CA PHE A 295 -5.64 12.02 14.61
C PHE A 295 -4.50 11.00 14.64
N ALA A 296 -3.25 11.41 14.40
CA ALA A 296 -2.08 10.54 14.51
C ALA A 296 -1.90 10.02 15.94
N ALA A 297 -2.12 10.87 16.96
CA ALA A 297 -2.11 10.44 18.36
C ALA A 297 -3.20 9.39 18.64
N ALA A 298 -4.41 9.59 18.11
CA ALA A 298 -5.49 8.62 18.24
C ALA A 298 -5.18 7.28 17.57
N GLU A 299 -4.53 7.27 16.39
CA GLU A 299 -4.08 6.05 15.72
C GLU A 299 -3.07 5.26 16.57
N ALA A 300 -2.06 5.94 17.11
CA ALA A 300 -1.07 5.31 17.99
C ALA A 300 -1.72 4.73 19.26
N GLN A 301 -2.70 5.44 19.83
CA GLN A 301 -3.45 4.97 21.00
C GLN A 301 -4.36 3.78 20.66
N LEU A 302 -5.00 3.76 19.48
CA LEU A 302 -5.77 2.60 19.01
C LEU A 302 -4.88 1.36 18.84
N ALA A 303 -3.68 1.52 18.26
CA ALA A 303 -2.72 0.42 18.11
C ALA A 303 -2.32 -0.18 19.47
N ARG A 304 -2.24 0.65 20.51
CA ARG A 304 -1.98 0.25 21.91
C ARG A 304 -3.23 -0.15 22.68
N LYS A 305 -4.39 -0.25 22.03
CA LYS A 305 -5.70 -0.56 22.63
C LYS A 305 -6.16 0.43 23.72
N GLN A 306 -5.62 1.65 23.71
CA GLN A 306 -5.97 2.73 24.65
C GLN A 306 -7.21 3.48 24.16
N TYR A 307 -8.36 2.78 24.10
CA TYR A 307 -9.56 3.27 23.40
C TYR A 307 -10.12 4.60 23.94
N ALA A 308 -10.10 4.81 25.26
CA ALA A 308 -10.57 6.06 25.86
C ALA A 308 -9.70 7.27 25.45
N ALA A 309 -8.37 7.10 25.49
CA ALA A 309 -7.42 8.12 25.05
C ALA A 309 -7.54 8.37 23.54
N ALA A 310 -7.62 7.30 22.74
CA ALA A 310 -7.81 7.39 21.30
C ALA A 310 -9.05 8.21 20.93
N LYS A 311 -10.18 7.95 21.61
CA LYS A 311 -11.42 8.69 21.42
C LYS A 311 -11.23 10.17 21.74
N ALA A 312 -10.63 10.50 22.90
CA ALA A 312 -10.42 11.87 23.33
C ALA A 312 -9.53 12.66 22.35
N SER A 313 -8.45 12.05 21.86
CA SER A 313 -7.57 12.63 20.84
C SER A 313 -8.31 12.83 19.51
N ALA A 314 -9.08 11.85 19.05
CA ALA A 314 -9.86 11.98 17.81
C ALA A 314 -10.95 13.07 17.93
N GLU A 315 -11.67 13.14 19.04
CA GLU A 315 -12.65 14.20 19.33
C GLU A 315 -11.99 15.59 19.40
N GLN A 316 -10.75 15.69 19.90
CA GLN A 316 -9.97 16.94 19.85
C GLN A 316 -9.67 17.38 18.42
N GLY A 317 -9.24 16.47 17.55
CA GLY A 317 -9.04 16.78 16.14
C GLY A 317 -10.34 17.18 15.44
N LEU A 318 -11.45 16.52 15.77
CA LEU A 318 -12.77 16.87 15.24
C LEU A 318 -13.28 18.23 15.72
N ARG A 319 -12.85 18.75 16.88
CA ARG A 319 -13.17 20.15 17.25
C ARG A 319 -12.55 21.16 16.27
N LEU A 320 -11.41 20.82 15.66
CA LEU A 320 -10.73 21.64 14.66
C LEU A 320 -11.23 21.34 13.24
N ALA A 321 -11.62 20.09 12.96
CA ALA A 321 -12.15 19.65 11.68
C ALA A 321 -13.43 18.77 11.86
N PRO A 322 -14.61 19.38 12.12
CA PRO A 322 -15.83 18.65 12.58
C PRO A 322 -16.39 17.57 11.67
N ASN A 323 -16.09 17.63 10.37
CA ASN A 323 -16.59 16.69 9.38
C ASN A 323 -15.46 15.83 8.76
N ASP A 324 -14.30 15.77 9.40
CA ASP A 324 -13.18 14.98 8.88
C ASP A 324 -13.49 13.48 8.98
N TYR A 325 -13.46 12.80 7.82
CA TYR A 325 -13.76 11.38 7.72
C TYR A 325 -12.82 10.52 8.59
N VAL A 326 -11.52 10.84 8.64
CA VAL A 326 -10.55 10.08 9.42
C VAL A 326 -10.83 10.25 10.91
N GLY A 327 -11.07 11.48 11.36
CA GLY A 327 -11.46 11.75 12.75
C GLY A 327 -12.68 10.94 13.19
N LEU A 328 -13.74 10.92 12.36
CA LEU A 328 -14.95 10.12 12.63
C LEU A 328 -14.66 8.62 12.65
N MET A 329 -13.85 8.13 11.72
CA MET A 329 -13.45 6.72 11.70
C MET A 329 -12.65 6.31 12.93
N LEU A 330 -11.78 7.19 13.44
CA LEU A 330 -11.00 6.94 14.66
C LEU A 330 -11.90 6.87 15.90
N VAL A 331 -12.88 7.78 16.02
CA VAL A 331 -13.89 7.72 17.09
C VAL A 331 -14.72 6.44 17.00
N ALA A 332 -15.18 6.07 15.80
CA ALA A 332 -15.96 4.85 15.59
C ALA A 332 -15.15 3.59 15.98
N ARG A 333 -13.88 3.50 15.56
CA ARG A 333 -12.97 2.41 15.93
C ARG A 333 -12.66 2.37 17.43
N ALA A 334 -12.53 3.52 18.09
CA ALA A 334 -12.34 3.60 19.53
C ALA A 334 -13.57 3.07 20.29
N HIS A 335 -14.78 3.46 19.89
CA HIS A 335 -16.01 2.89 20.44
C HIS A 335 -16.10 1.39 20.21
N GLN A 336 -15.77 0.93 19.00
CA GLN A 336 -15.81 -0.49 18.65
C GLN A 336 -14.85 -1.30 19.51
N GLY A 337 -13.61 -0.84 19.67
CA GLY A 337 -12.60 -1.50 20.51
C GLY A 337 -12.97 -1.53 21.99
N ALA A 338 -13.67 -0.50 22.47
CA ALA A 338 -14.21 -0.42 23.83
C ALA A 338 -15.49 -1.26 24.04
N GLY A 339 -16.00 -1.96 23.02
CA GLY A 339 -17.24 -2.74 23.10
C GLY A 339 -18.53 -1.91 23.01
N ASN A 340 -18.44 -0.62 22.73
CA ASN A 340 -19.59 0.29 22.60
C ASN A 340 -20.19 0.24 21.18
N THR A 341 -20.77 -0.91 20.81
CA THR A 341 -21.25 -1.20 19.45
C THR A 341 -22.25 -0.17 18.91
N ALA A 342 -23.21 0.28 19.73
CA ALA A 342 -24.22 1.24 19.29
C ALA A 342 -23.60 2.60 18.91
N ALA A 343 -22.68 3.10 19.74
CA ALA A 343 -21.97 4.35 19.46
C ALA A 343 -21.04 4.21 18.24
N ALA A 344 -20.33 3.08 18.12
CA ALA A 344 -19.48 2.80 16.95
C ALA A 344 -20.30 2.81 15.65
N GLN A 345 -21.47 2.17 15.64
CA GLN A 345 -22.37 2.15 14.50
C GLN A 345 -22.88 3.55 14.14
N GLN A 346 -23.28 4.35 15.14
CA GLN A 346 -23.79 5.70 14.90
C GLN A 346 -22.73 6.59 14.21
N VAL A 347 -21.50 6.59 14.74
CA VAL A 347 -20.40 7.41 14.21
C VAL A 347 -19.93 6.89 12.85
N ALA A 348 -19.83 5.56 12.66
CA ALA A 348 -19.49 4.98 11.37
C ALA A 348 -20.55 5.27 10.29
N ALA A 349 -21.84 5.26 10.65
CA ALA A 349 -22.91 5.63 9.73
C ALA A 349 -22.85 7.12 9.36
N GLN A 350 -22.46 7.99 10.30
CA GLN A 350 -22.19 9.39 9.99
C GLN A 350 -21.01 9.54 9.03
N ALA A 351 -19.90 8.84 9.28
CA ALA A 351 -18.73 8.84 8.40
C ALA A 351 -19.08 8.36 6.98
N ALA A 352 -19.85 7.27 6.85
CA ALA A 352 -20.30 6.73 5.57
C ALA A 352 -21.23 7.68 4.79
N ARG A 353 -22.04 8.50 5.49
CA ARG A 353 -22.89 9.52 4.85
C ARG A 353 -22.08 10.71 4.34
N LEU A 354 -21.11 11.17 5.14
CA LEU A 354 -20.25 12.30 4.77
C LEU A 354 -19.25 11.95 3.67
N TYR A 355 -18.79 10.70 3.64
CA TYR A 355 -17.78 10.24 2.70
C TYR A 355 -18.15 8.84 2.16
N PRO A 356 -19.06 8.76 1.17
CA PRO A 356 -19.58 7.48 0.64
C PRO A 356 -18.52 6.59 -0.04
N SER A 357 -17.45 7.19 -0.57
CA SER A 357 -16.27 6.50 -1.10
C SER A 357 -15.32 5.97 0.01
N GLY A 358 -15.68 6.18 1.28
CA GLY A 358 -14.96 5.66 2.44
C GLY A 358 -15.30 4.22 2.74
N ALA A 359 -14.66 3.28 2.06
CA ALA A 359 -14.93 1.86 2.23
C ALA A 359 -14.88 1.41 3.70
N ARG A 360 -13.89 1.86 4.47
CA ARG A 360 -13.67 1.41 5.86
C ARG A 360 -14.86 1.67 6.80
N ALA A 361 -15.68 2.69 6.56
CA ALA A 361 -16.90 2.88 7.34
C ALA A 361 -17.86 1.69 7.21
N GLN A 362 -17.98 1.11 6.01
CA GLN A 362 -18.77 -0.11 5.78
C GLN A 362 -18.19 -1.32 6.50
N SER A 363 -16.86 -1.43 6.61
CA SER A 363 -16.23 -2.50 7.39
C SER A 363 -16.57 -2.42 8.89
N VAL A 364 -16.57 -1.22 9.47
CA VAL A 364 -16.98 -1.00 10.88
C VAL A 364 -18.46 -1.31 11.07
N LEU A 365 -19.33 -0.86 10.15
CA LEU A 365 -20.77 -1.15 10.20
C LEU A 365 -21.06 -2.65 10.09
N ALA A 366 -20.35 -3.37 9.20
CA ALA A 366 -20.45 -4.82 9.10
C ALA A 366 -20.08 -5.51 10.42
N GLN A 367 -18.98 -5.11 11.06
CA GLN A 367 -18.55 -5.65 12.35
C GLN A 367 -19.55 -5.36 13.47
N CYS A 368 -20.13 -4.16 13.50
CA CYS A 368 -21.19 -3.81 14.45
C CYS A 368 -22.45 -4.67 14.22
N ALA A 369 -22.81 -4.96 12.97
CA ALA A 369 -23.92 -5.85 12.64
C ALA A 369 -23.63 -7.31 13.09
N PHE A 370 -22.41 -7.82 12.91
CA PHE A 370 -22.01 -9.14 13.44
C PHE A 370 -22.16 -9.23 14.96
N GLN A 371 -21.73 -8.21 15.69
CA GLN A 371 -21.84 -8.21 17.16
C GLN A 371 -23.30 -8.26 17.63
N ARG A 372 -24.22 -7.72 16.83
CA ARG A 372 -25.68 -7.78 17.07
C ARG A 372 -26.34 -9.03 16.46
N LYS A 373 -25.57 -9.94 15.86
CA LYS A 373 -26.06 -11.11 15.10
C LYS A 373 -26.96 -10.76 13.91
N ASP A 374 -26.88 -9.53 13.41
CA ASP A 374 -27.55 -9.07 12.20
C ASP A 374 -26.70 -9.46 10.98
N TYR A 375 -26.76 -10.74 10.62
CA TYR A 375 -25.95 -11.28 9.53
C TYR A 375 -26.39 -10.78 8.14
N THR A 376 -27.66 -10.44 7.96
CA THR A 376 -28.16 -9.83 6.73
C THR A 376 -27.61 -8.42 6.55
N GLY A 377 -27.68 -7.58 7.59
CA GLY A 377 -27.07 -6.25 7.58
C GLY A 377 -25.54 -6.32 7.43
N ALA A 378 -24.89 -7.29 8.08
CA ALA A 378 -23.46 -7.51 7.90
C ALA A 378 -23.10 -7.79 6.43
N LEU A 379 -23.86 -8.65 5.75
CA LEU A 379 -23.65 -8.94 4.32
C LEU A 379 -23.88 -7.70 3.44
N GLN A 380 -24.88 -6.86 3.75
CA GLN A 380 -25.11 -5.61 3.00
C GLN A 380 -23.89 -4.69 3.06
N HIS A 381 -23.35 -4.47 4.26
CA HIS A 381 -22.16 -3.64 4.46
C HIS A 381 -20.90 -4.26 3.86
N LEU A 382 -20.70 -5.58 3.98
CA LEU A 382 -19.57 -6.29 3.33
C LEU A 382 -19.63 -6.19 1.81
N ASN A 383 -20.83 -6.29 1.22
CA ASN A 383 -21.01 -6.11 -0.22
C ASN A 383 -20.74 -4.66 -0.67
N ALA A 384 -21.13 -3.67 0.15
CA ALA A 384 -20.82 -2.28 -0.12
C ALA A 384 -19.30 -2.02 -0.06
N PHE A 385 -18.61 -2.63 0.92
CA PHE A 385 -17.15 -2.60 1.02
C PHE A 385 -16.48 -3.25 -0.20
N GLU A 386 -16.90 -4.47 -0.57
CA GLU A 386 -16.30 -5.25 -1.67
C GLU A 386 -16.42 -4.56 -3.04
N ARG A 387 -17.45 -3.72 -3.25
CA ARG A 387 -17.58 -2.90 -4.47
C ARG A 387 -16.48 -1.86 -4.60
N GLN A 388 -15.97 -1.36 -3.49
CA GLN A 388 -14.91 -0.34 -3.45
C GLN A 388 -13.52 -0.97 -3.30
N VAL A 389 -13.45 -2.10 -2.60
CA VAL A 389 -12.21 -2.83 -2.31
C VAL A 389 -12.38 -4.30 -2.74
N PRO A 390 -12.40 -4.55 -4.05
CA PRO A 390 -12.60 -5.89 -4.57
C PRO A 390 -11.42 -6.78 -4.18
N GLY A 391 -11.72 -8.03 -3.83
CA GLY A 391 -10.66 -9.01 -3.60
C GLY A 391 -10.08 -9.03 -2.18
N GLU A 392 -10.46 -8.13 -1.27
CA GLU A 392 -9.95 -8.16 0.11
C GLU A 392 -10.32 -9.50 0.78
N ALA A 393 -9.32 -10.18 1.36
CA ALA A 393 -9.52 -11.51 1.90
C ALA A 393 -10.41 -11.51 3.16
N ALA A 394 -10.21 -10.55 4.06
CA ALA A 394 -11.01 -10.44 5.29
C ALA A 394 -12.51 -10.34 5.00
N THR A 395 -12.89 -9.59 3.97
CA THR A 395 -14.28 -9.48 3.52
C THR A 395 -14.87 -10.84 3.13
N ALA A 396 -14.13 -11.68 2.39
CA ALA A 396 -14.58 -13.03 2.05
C ALA A 396 -14.75 -13.93 3.28
N PHE A 397 -13.83 -13.84 4.26
CA PHE A 397 -13.93 -14.59 5.52
C PHE A 397 -15.21 -14.23 6.28
N TYR A 398 -15.48 -12.93 6.47
CA TYR A 398 -16.67 -12.48 7.17
C TYR A 398 -17.96 -12.82 6.40
N LYS A 399 -17.98 -12.71 5.06
CA LYS A 399 -19.13 -13.19 4.26
C LYS A 399 -19.39 -14.68 4.51
N GLY A 400 -18.34 -15.49 4.57
CA GLY A 400 -18.42 -16.91 4.94
C GLY A 400 -19.11 -17.13 6.28
N LEU A 401 -18.67 -16.43 7.32
CA LEU A 401 -19.27 -16.49 8.66
C LEU A 401 -20.76 -16.09 8.64
N ALA A 402 -21.12 -15.02 7.94
CA ALA A 402 -22.51 -14.54 7.88
C ALA A 402 -23.42 -15.50 7.12
N TYR A 403 -22.96 -16.07 6.00
CA TYR A 403 -23.74 -17.07 5.24
C TYR A 403 -23.94 -18.35 6.04
N ASP A 404 -22.87 -18.82 6.69
CA ASP A 404 -22.90 -20.04 7.49
C ASP A 404 -23.83 -19.92 8.69
N ALA A 405 -23.81 -18.79 9.38
CA ALA A 405 -24.73 -18.48 10.48
C ALA A 405 -26.21 -18.41 10.05
N GLN A 406 -26.48 -18.16 8.77
CA GLN A 406 -27.82 -18.16 8.17
C GLN A 406 -28.20 -19.49 7.50
N GLY A 407 -27.38 -20.54 7.62
CA GLY A 407 -27.62 -21.83 6.97
C GLY A 407 -27.41 -21.83 5.44
N GLN A 408 -26.86 -20.74 4.88
CA GLN A 408 -26.60 -20.58 3.44
C GLN A 408 -25.27 -21.26 3.06
N HIS A 409 -25.21 -22.58 3.23
CA HIS A 409 -23.97 -23.36 3.10
C HIS A 409 -23.30 -23.28 1.71
N PRO A 410 -24.02 -23.23 0.57
CA PRO A 410 -23.38 -23.04 -0.73
C PRO A 410 -22.61 -21.71 -0.83
N GLN A 411 -23.21 -20.62 -0.39
CA GLN A 411 -22.59 -19.29 -0.38
C GLN A 411 -21.44 -19.22 0.63
N ALA A 412 -21.61 -19.83 1.80
CA ALA A 412 -20.56 -19.92 2.82
C ALA A 412 -19.31 -20.63 2.27
N LYS A 413 -19.49 -21.78 1.58
CA LYS A 413 -18.39 -22.49 0.92
C LYS A 413 -17.66 -21.60 -0.09
N GLN A 414 -18.40 -20.94 -0.97
CA GLN A 414 -17.79 -20.06 -1.97
C GLN A 414 -16.94 -18.97 -1.33
N ALA A 415 -17.44 -18.35 -0.26
CA ALA A 415 -16.76 -17.29 0.48
C ALA A 415 -15.51 -17.80 1.23
N TYR A 416 -15.62 -18.91 1.97
CA TYR A 416 -14.46 -19.52 2.63
C TYR A 416 -13.39 -20.01 1.64
N SER A 417 -13.80 -20.59 0.50
CA SER A 417 -12.85 -20.96 -0.56
C SER A 417 -12.14 -19.75 -1.14
N ALA A 418 -12.86 -18.64 -1.35
CA ALA A 418 -12.24 -17.39 -1.81
C ALA A 418 -11.22 -16.85 -0.79
N PHE A 419 -11.54 -16.91 0.50
CA PHE A 419 -10.61 -16.51 1.56
C PHE A 419 -9.36 -17.40 1.62
N VAL A 420 -9.52 -18.73 1.65
CA VAL A 420 -8.40 -19.68 1.68
C VAL A 420 -7.51 -19.53 0.45
N ARG A 421 -8.10 -19.32 -0.74
CA ARG A 421 -7.31 -19.06 -1.96
C ARG A 421 -6.46 -17.80 -1.86
N ARG A 422 -6.91 -16.75 -1.17
CA ARG A 422 -6.23 -15.44 -1.08
C ARG A 422 -5.24 -15.34 0.09
N SER A 423 -5.54 -16.03 1.19
CA SER A 423 -4.79 -15.90 2.45
C SER A 423 -4.12 -17.20 2.92
N GLY A 424 -4.33 -18.30 2.21
CA GLY A 424 -3.84 -19.62 2.62
C GLY A 424 -4.47 -20.11 3.93
N THR A 425 -3.81 -21.09 4.56
CA THR A 425 -4.27 -21.75 5.80
C THR A 425 -3.35 -21.50 6.99
N GLY A 426 -2.33 -20.66 6.84
CA GLY A 426 -1.32 -20.40 7.90
C GLY A 426 -1.86 -19.62 9.11
N SER A 427 -2.90 -18.81 8.92
CA SER A 427 -3.53 -18.03 10.01
C SER A 427 -4.62 -18.83 10.74
N ASN A 428 -5.00 -18.39 11.95
CA ASN A 428 -6.13 -18.97 12.69
C ASN A 428 -7.42 -18.93 11.86
N GLN A 429 -7.69 -17.81 11.17
CA GLN A 429 -8.83 -17.67 10.27
C GLN A 429 -8.71 -18.64 9.08
N GLY A 430 -7.51 -18.80 8.52
CA GLY A 430 -7.24 -19.71 7.39
C GLY A 430 -7.55 -21.16 7.76
N ARG A 431 -7.05 -21.63 8.92
CA ARG A 431 -7.37 -22.94 9.46
C ARG A 431 -8.87 -23.13 9.71
N TYR A 432 -9.51 -22.13 10.31
CA TYR A 432 -10.95 -22.16 10.56
C TYR A 432 -11.74 -22.32 9.25
N ALA A 433 -11.45 -21.50 8.25
CA ALA A 433 -12.14 -21.54 6.96
C ALA A 433 -11.91 -22.88 6.24
N ALA A 434 -10.68 -23.41 6.26
CA ALA A 434 -10.36 -24.71 5.67
C ALA A 434 -11.09 -25.87 6.38
N GLN A 435 -11.09 -25.88 7.71
CA GLN A 435 -11.82 -26.87 8.49
C GLN A 435 -13.33 -26.80 8.21
N ARG A 436 -13.88 -25.57 8.15
CA ARG A 436 -15.31 -25.38 7.89
C ARG A 436 -15.70 -25.81 6.48
N LEU A 437 -14.84 -25.60 5.49
CA LEU A 437 -15.04 -26.12 4.13
C LEU A 437 -15.18 -27.64 4.10
N GLN A 438 -14.36 -28.37 4.87
CA GLN A 438 -14.47 -29.84 4.97
C GLN A 438 -15.79 -30.26 5.62
N GLN A 439 -16.19 -29.61 6.71
CA GLN A 439 -17.44 -29.90 7.41
C GLN A 439 -18.68 -29.65 6.57
N LEU A 440 -18.63 -28.66 5.67
CA LEU A 440 -19.74 -28.32 4.80
C LEU A 440 -19.83 -29.26 3.59
N GLN A 441 -18.84 -30.11 3.30
CA GLN A 441 -18.92 -31.08 2.19
C GLN A 441 -20.11 -32.03 2.39
N PRO A 442 -20.86 -32.39 1.32
CA PRO A 442 -21.86 -33.44 1.44
C PRO A 442 -21.18 -34.73 1.89
N ALA A 443 -21.82 -35.48 2.79
CA ALA A 443 -21.33 -36.79 3.19
C ALA A 443 -21.10 -37.65 1.93
N ALA A 444 -19.94 -38.32 1.85
CA ALA A 444 -19.68 -39.26 0.77
C ALA A 444 -20.85 -40.26 0.68
N PRO A 445 -21.35 -40.58 -0.52
CA PRO A 445 -22.43 -41.54 -0.64
C PRO A 445 -21.95 -42.85 0.00
N THR A 446 -22.57 -43.22 1.13
CA THR A 446 -22.41 -44.55 1.72
C THR A 446 -22.70 -45.55 0.63
N GLN A 447 -21.67 -46.24 0.14
CA GLN A 447 -21.86 -47.43 -0.67
C GLN A 447 -22.65 -48.41 0.19
N ARG A 448 -23.98 -48.46 -0.02
CA ARG A 448 -24.80 -49.57 0.45
C ARG A 448 -24.29 -50.79 -0.29
N ARG A 449 -23.51 -51.63 0.39
CA ARG A 449 -23.16 -52.97 -0.06
C ARG A 449 -24.38 -53.88 0.04
#